data_AF-A0A1G2FAG6-F1
#
_entry.id   AF-A0A1G2FAG6-F1
#
_cell.length_a   1.000
_cell.length_b   1.000
_cell.length_c   1.000
_cell.angle_alpha   90.00
_cell.angle_beta   90.00
_cell.angle_gamma   90.00
#
_symmetry.space_group_name_H-M   'P 1'
#
loop_
_entity.id
_entity.type
_entity.pdbx_description
1 polymer ?
#
loop_
_entity_poly.entity_id
_entity_poly.type
_entity_poly.pdbx_seq_one_letter_code
_entity_poly.pdbx_strand_id
1 'polypeptide(L)' 'MMQGVNFKFLFMKLSIFTLKDTLFEGEVEKVITRTPLGEITVLKDHLPLISTLTGPNVRIVNGNGKEENIKINSGFI' A
#
# COMPACT_ATOMS: atom_id res chain seq x y z
N MET A 1 21.26 -23.12 10.37
CA MET A 1 21.47 -22.54 9.02
C MET A 1 20.12 -22.21 8.42
N MET A 2 19.71 -20.94 8.46
CA MET A 2 18.61 -20.46 7.62
C MET A 2 19.28 -19.60 6.55
N GLN A 3 19.37 -20.15 5.35
CA GLN A 3 19.88 -19.47 4.17
C GLN A 3 19.06 -18.20 3.92
N GLY A 4 19.75 -17.11 3.59
CA GLY A 4 19.21 -15.76 3.52
C GLY A 4 17.98 -15.61 2.64
N VAL A 5 16.88 -15.17 3.25
CA VAL A 5 15.79 -14.53 2.52
C VAL A 5 16.33 -13.19 2.02
N ASN A 6 16.37 -13.03 0.70
CA ASN A 6 16.75 -11.75 0.10
C ASN A 6 15.60 -10.76 0.30
N PHE A 7 15.73 -9.91 1.33
CA PHE A 7 14.71 -8.94 1.74
C PHE A 7 14.24 -8.01 0.61
N LYS A 8 15.06 -7.80 -0.43
CA LYS A 8 14.72 -6.93 -1.56
C LYS A 8 13.51 -7.41 -2.37
N PHE A 9 13.13 -8.69 -2.27
CA PHE A 9 11.99 -9.25 -3.02
C PHE A 9 10.65 -9.19 -2.27
N LEU A 10 10.62 -8.72 -1.02
CA LEU A 10 9.39 -8.63 -0.22
C LEU A 10 8.68 -7.27 -0.30
N PHE A 11 9.34 -6.26 -0.88
CA PHE A 11 8.83 -4.89 -0.87
C PHE A 11 8.43 -4.39 -2.26
N MET A 12 7.34 -3.63 -2.32
CA MET A 12 6.89 -2.93 -3.52
C MET A 12 7.08 -1.43 -3.39
N LYS A 13 7.28 -0.74 -4.51
CA LYS A 13 7.24 0.72 -4.55
C LYS A 13 5.79 1.17 -4.50
N LEU A 14 5.48 2.05 -3.54
CA LEU A 14 4.17 2.66 -3.39
C LEU A 14 4.33 4.18 -3.40
N SER A 15 3.48 4.83 -4.18
CA SER A 15 3.36 6.28 -4.18
C SER A 15 1.89 6.67 -4.07
N ILE A 16 1.56 7.54 -3.12
CA ILE A 16 0.22 8.03 -2.87
C ILE A 16 0.22 9.54 -3.08
N PHE A 17 -0.54 9.97 -4.08
CA PHE A 17 -0.61 11.36 -4.50
C PHE A 17 -2.03 11.91 -4.36
N THR A 18 -2.10 13.20 -4.10
CA THR A 18 -3.30 14.01 -4.34
C THR A 18 -3.01 15.00 -5.46
N LEU A 19 -4.01 15.80 -5.85
CA LEU A 19 -3.80 16.88 -6.82
C LEU A 19 -2.86 17.99 -6.30
N LYS A 20 -2.64 18.07 -4.98
CA LYS A 20 -1.87 19.15 -4.34
C LYS A 20 -0.52 18.67 -3.83
N ASP A 21 -0.50 17.51 -3.19
CA ASP A 21 0.63 17.03 -2.41
C ASP A 21 0.89 15.53 -2.65
N THR A 22 2.16 15.15 -2.54
CA THR A 22 2.58 13.76 -2.34
C THR A 22 2.38 13.41 -0.87
N LEU A 23 1.51 12.44 -0.58
CA LEU A 23 1.25 11.98 0.78
C LEU A 23 2.26 10.92 1.24
N PHE A 24 2.74 10.11 0.30
CA PHE A 24 3.72 9.06 0.56
C PHE A 24 4.46 8.66 -0.72
N GLU A 25 5.75 8.36 -0.59
CA GLU A 25 6.55 7.72 -1.63
C GLU A 25 7.66 6.88 -0.99
N GLY A 26 7.72 5.59 -1.32
CA GLY A 26 8.72 4.70 -0.74
C GLY A 26 8.47 3.22 -1.00
N GLU A 27 9.24 2.37 -0.29
CA GLU A 27 9.05 0.93 -0.31
C GLU A 27 8.18 0.47 0.86
N VAL A 28 7.20 -0.39 0.58
CA VAL A 28 6.28 -0.97 1.56
C VAL A 28 6.18 -2.48 1.38
N GLU A 29 5.88 -3.18 2.47
CA GLU A 29 5.56 -4.62 2.44
C GLU A 29 4.16 -4.84 1.87
N LYS A 30 3.19 -4.03 2.30
CA LYS A 30 1.79 -4.12 1.90
C LYS A 30 1.04 -2.81 2.08
N VAL A 31 -0.06 -2.68 1.33
CA VAL A 31 -1.05 -1.63 1.49
C VAL A 31 -2.43 -2.24 1.71
N ILE A 32 -3.17 -1.72 2.68
CA ILE A 32 -4.52 -2.13 3.02
C ILE A 32 -5.46 -0.95 2.75
N THR A 33 -6.49 -1.16 1.95
CA THR A 33 -7.45 -0.12 1.57
C THR A 33 -8.83 -0.70 1.32
N ARG A 34 -9.86 0.15 1.16
CA ARG A 34 -11.23 -0.27 0.92
C ARG A 34 -11.69 0.14 -0.47
N THR A 35 -12.25 -0.82 -1.19
CA THR A 35 -12.97 -0.63 -2.46
C THR A 35 -14.48 -0.74 -2.21
N PRO A 36 -15.36 -0.42 -3.18
CA PRO A 36 -16.79 -0.68 -3.06
C PRO A 36 -17.15 -2.14 -2.77
N LEU A 37 -16.28 -3.09 -3.13
CA LEU A 37 -16.49 -4.52 -2.92
C LEU A 37 -15.98 -5.01 -1.55
N GLY A 38 -15.25 -4.17 -0.80
CA GLY A 38 -14.70 -4.51 0.51
C GLY A 38 -13.26 -4.07 0.71
N GLU A 39 -12.70 -4.48 1.85
CA GLU A 39 -11.28 -4.26 2.17
C GLU A 39 -10.40 -5.23 1.38
N ILE A 40 -9.31 -4.71 0.83
CA ILE A 40 -8.29 -5.48 0.12
C ILE A 40 -6.92 -5.19 0.71
N THR A 41 -6.03 -6.17 0.59
CA THR A 41 -4.60 -6.02 0.90
C THR A 41 -3.81 -6.30 -0.38
N VAL A 42 -3.00 -5.34 -0.81
CA VAL A 42 -2.12 -5.48 -1.98
C VAL A 42 -0.70 -5.71 -1.47
N LEU A 43 -0.11 -6.81 -1.93
CA LEU A 43 1.26 -7.24 -1.66
C LEU A 43 2.11 -7.05 -2.92
N LYS A 44 3.43 -7.22 -2.76
CA LYS A 44 4.34 -7.34 -3.91
C LYS A 44 3.85 -8.41 -4.90
N ASP A 45 3.93 -8.08 -6.19
CA ASP A 45 3.60 -8.95 -7.33
C ASP A 45 2.10 -9.34 -7.42
N HIS A 46 1.22 -8.55 -6.79
CA HIS A 46 -0.22 -8.63 -7.04
C HIS A 46 -0.55 -8.35 -8.52
N LEU A 47 -1.59 -9.02 -9.04
CA LEU A 47 -2.07 -8.78 -10.41
C LEU A 47 -2.47 -7.30 -10.59
N PRO A 48 -2.26 -6.71 -11.78
CA PRO A 48 -2.74 -5.35 -12.05
C PRO A 48 -4.23 -5.23 -11.75
N LEU A 49 -4.58 -4.24 -10.94
CA LEU A 49 -5.94 -3.93 -10.53
C LEU A 49 -6.11 -2.43 -10.60
N ILE A 50 -7.24 -1.98 -11.13
CA ILE A 50 -7.69 -0.59 -11.02
C ILE A 50 -9.03 -0.61 -10.30
N SER A 51 -9.16 0.14 -9.20
CA SER A 51 -10.42 0.24 -8.47
C SER A 51 -10.60 1.62 -7.85
N THR A 52 -11.85 2.04 -7.69
CA THR A 52 -12.17 3.21 -6.86
C THR A 52 -11.93 2.88 -5.39
N LEU A 53 -11.41 3.83 -4.63
CA LEU A 53 -11.21 3.73 -3.19
C LEU A 53 -12.34 4.42 -2.43
N THR A 54 -12.68 3.85 -1.28
CA THR A 54 -13.58 4.41 -0.28
C THR A 54 -12.81 4.70 1.01
N GLY A 55 -13.07 5.86 1.61
CA GLY A 55 -12.44 6.27 2.86
C GLY A 55 -12.77 5.37 4.07
N PRO A 56 -12.20 5.67 5.26
CA PRO A 56 -11.54 6.93 5.59
C PRO A 56 -10.01 6.94 5.47
N ASN A 57 -9.38 5.79 5.19
CA ASN A 57 -7.91 5.69 5.19
C ASN A 57 -7.37 4.61 4.25
N VAL A 58 -6.09 4.76 3.96
CA VAL A 58 -5.19 3.74 3.42
C VAL A 58 -4.17 3.44 4.51
N ARG A 59 -3.93 2.16 4.79
CA ARG A 59 -2.93 1.71 5.77
C ARG A 59 -1.76 1.12 5.02
N ILE A 60 -0.55 1.51 5.38
CA ILE A 60 0.68 0.97 4.79
C ILE A 60 1.51 0.33 5.88
N VAL A 61 2.21 -0.75 5.55
CA VAL A 61 3.18 -1.39 6.44
C VAL A 61 4.53 -1.34 5.76
N ASN A 62 5.50 -0.68 6.40
CA ASN A 62 6.85 -0.57 5.87
C ASN A 62 7.70 -1.82 6.20
N GLY A 63 8.93 -1.88 5.67
CA GLY A 63 9.81 -3.03 5.86
C GLY A 63 10.29 -3.29 7.29
N ASN A 64 10.02 -2.38 8.23
CA ASN A 64 10.28 -2.58 9.65
C ASN A 64 9.02 -3.04 10.42
N GLY A 65 7.94 -3.35 9.71
CA GLY A 65 6.64 -3.71 10.30
C GLY A 65 5.88 -2.54 10.92
N LYS A 66 6.33 -1.29 10.71
CA LYS A 66 5.64 -0.10 11.22
C LYS A 66 4.44 0.22 10.33
N GLU A 67 3.28 0.38 10.96
CA GLU A 67 2.06 0.80 10.29
C GLU A 67 1.95 2.33 10.24
N GLU A 68 1.44 2.84 9.13
CA GLU A 68 1.08 4.25 8.96
C GLU A 68 -0.30 4.36 8.30
N ASN A 69 -1.12 5.28 8.81
CA ASN A 69 -2.48 5.52 8.35
C ASN A 69 -2.55 6.85 7.60
N ILE A 70 -2.84 6.79 6.30
CA ILE A 70 -3.01 7.96 5.44
C ILE A 70 -4.50 8.20 5.25
N LYS A 71 -5.00 9.37 5.65
CA LYS A 71 -6.42 9.70 5.52
C LYS A 71 -6.79 9.99 4.07
N ILE A 72 -7.88 9.39 3.60
CA ILE A 72 -8.45 9.62 2.27
C ILE A 72 -9.98 9.70 2.36
N ASN A 73 -10.59 10.47 1.47
CA ASN A 73 -12.06 10.48 1.31
C ASN A 73 -12.49 9.48 0.22
N SER A 74 -11.78 9.50 -0.91
CA SER A 74 -11.96 8.65 -2.08
C SER A 74 -10.69 8.70 -2.94
N GLY A 75 -10.63 7.89 -4.00
CA GLY A 75 -9.51 7.91 -4.94
C GLY A 75 -9.54 6.73 -5.89
N PHE A 76 -8.39 6.41 -6.48
CA PHE A 76 -8.16 5.22 -7.27
C PHE A 76 -6.87 4.55 -6.79
N ILE A 77 -6.83 3.22 -6.86
CA ILE A 77 -5.62 2.41 -6.69
C ILE A 77 -5.30 1.71 -8.00
#